data_AF-A0A133XHN8-F1
#
_entry.id   AF-A0A133XHN8-F1
#
_cell.length_a   1.000
_cell.length_b   1.000
_cell.length_c   1.000
_cell.angle_alpha   90.00
_cell.angle_beta   90.00
_cell.angle_gamma   90.00
#
_symmetry.space_group_name_H-M   'P 1'
#
loop_
_entity.id
_entity.type
_entity.pdbx_description
1 polymer ?
#
loop_
_entity_poly.entity_id
_entity_poly.type
_entity_poly.pdbx_seq_one_letter_code
_entity_poly.pdbx_strand_id
1 'polypeptide(L)' 'MNDFVGTINNSLKFSVDDETGKTIVKVMDVDTKEVIKQIPSEEMIAIAKAVDQLKGLLVQQKA' A
#
# COMPACT_ATOMS: atom_id res chain seq x y z
N MET A 1 17.37 7.41 4.64
CA MET A 1 16.29 7.94 3.78
C MET A 1 16.90 8.52 2.51
N ASN A 2 17.54 7.70 1.67
CA ASN A 2 18.07 8.20 0.38
C ASN A 2 18.25 7.16 -0.75
N ASP A 3 17.86 5.89 -0.56
CA ASP A 3 18.19 4.84 -1.55
C ASP A 3 17.03 4.49 -2.49
N PHE A 4 16.26 5.49 -2.96
CA PHE A 4 15.17 5.22 -3.92
C PHE A 4 15.23 6.02 -5.22
N VAL A 5 16.22 6.89 -5.40
CA VAL A 5 16.34 7.73 -6.60
C VAL A 5 17.61 7.36 -7.38
N GLY A 6 17.80 6.06 -7.62
CA GLY A 6 18.71 5.59 -8.66
C GLY A 6 18.02 5.77 -10.01
N THR A 7 18.75 6.28 -11.00
CA THR A 7 18.32 6.54 -12.39
C THR A 7 17.73 5.28 -13.04
N ILE A 8 16.44 5.04 -12.83
CA ILE A 8 15.67 4.00 -13.52
C ILE A 8 14.51 4.73 -14.19
N ASN A 9 14.31 4.50 -15.48
CA ASN A 9 13.16 5.01 -16.26
C ASN A 9 11.85 4.38 -15.76
N ASN A 10 11.48 4.62 -14.51
CA ASN A 10 10.27 4.10 -13.88
C ASN A 10 9.29 5.25 -13.68
N SER A 11 8.02 4.99 -13.97
CA SER A 11 6.94 5.91 -13.65
C SER A 11 6.42 5.62 -12.25
N LEU A 12 6.30 6.66 -11.42
CA LEU A 12 5.63 6.56 -10.12
C LEU A 12 4.14 6.89 -10.29
N LYS A 13 3.27 6.01 -9.80
CA LYS A 13 1.83 6.23 -9.70
C LYS A 13 1.42 6.22 -8.23
N PHE A 14 0.72 7.27 -7.83
CA PHE A 14 0.15 7.39 -6.50
C PHE A 14 -1.34 7.05 -6.57
N SER A 15 -1.82 6.23 -5.65
CA SER A 15 -3.23 5.90 -5.44
C SER A 15 -3.52 5.83 -3.95
N VAL A 16 -4.76 6.03 -3.55
CA VAL A 16 -5.18 5.77 -2.16
C VAL A 16 -6.00 4.48 -2.17
N ASP A 17 -5.79 3.62 -1.19
CA ASP A 17 -6.65 2.46 -0.95
C ASP A 17 -7.98 2.95 -0.38
N ASP A 18 -9.07 2.77 -1.12
CA ASP A 18 -10.39 3.26 -0.72
C ASP A 18 -10.92 2.54 0.53
N GLU A 19 -10.46 1.31 0.81
CA GLU A 19 -10.93 0.52 1.95
C GLU A 19 -10.22 0.86 3.27
N THR A 20 -8.92 1.18 3.22
CA THR A 20 -8.13 1.51 4.42
C THR A 20 -7.84 2.99 4.57
N GLY A 21 -8.13 3.80 3.54
CA GLY A 21 -7.72 5.21 3.47
C GLY A 21 -6.19 5.39 3.43
N LYS A 22 -5.43 4.31 3.18
CA LYS A 22 -3.96 4.35 3.19
C LYS A 22 -3.42 4.70 1.82
N THR A 23 -2.42 5.57 1.77
CA THR A 23 -1.71 5.89 0.53
C THR A 23 -0.94 4.66 0.04
N ILE A 24 -1.22 4.26 -1.21
CA ILE A 24 -0.50 3.23 -1.95
C ILE A 24 0.34 3.91 -3.04
N VAL A 25 1.65 3.68 -3.00
CA VAL A 25 2.59 4.08 -4.05
C VAL A 25 2.90 2.86 -4.90
N LYS A 26 2.61 2.91 -6.20
CA LYS A 26 2.99 1.89 -7.18
C LYS A 26 4.09 2.43 -8.07
N VAL A 27 5.14 1.65 -8.27
CA VAL A 27 6.21 1.92 -9.21
C VAL A 27 6.00 1.00 -10.41
N MET A 28 5.92 1.61 -11.58
CA MET A 28 5.66 0.92 -12.84
C MET A 28 6.80 1.12 -13.81
N ASP A 29 7.18 0.04 -14.49
CA ASP A 29 8.06 0.10 -15.65
C ASP A 29 7.35 0.86 -16.79
N VAL A 30 8.03 1.85 -17.38
CA VAL A 30 7.39 2.76 -18.34
C VAL A 30 7.12 2.12 -19.69
N ASP A 31 7.93 1.14 -20.08
CA ASP A 31 7.95 0.51 -21.39
C ASP A 31 6.92 -0.62 -21.44
N THR A 32 6.90 -1.45 -20.40
CA THR A 32 6.00 -2.62 -20.28
C THR A 32 4.67 -2.30 -19.60
N LYS A 33 4.60 -1.19 -18.85
CA LYS A 33 3.47 -0.84 -17.95
C LYS A 33 3.26 -1.84 -16.82
N GLU A 34 4.24 -2.65 -16.47
CA GLU A 34 4.14 -3.61 -15.37
C GLU A 34 4.42 -2.93 -14.02
N VAL A 35 3.66 -3.31 -12.99
CA VAL A 35 3.92 -2.86 -11.61
C VAL A 35 5.07 -3.68 -11.06
N ILE A 36 6.21 -3.03 -10.85
CA ILE A 36 7.41 -3.68 -10.33
C ILE A 36 7.52 -3.59 -8.81
N LYS A 37 6.84 -2.61 -8.18
CA LYS A 37 6.85 -2.43 -6.73
C LYS A 37 5.63 -1.69 -6.23
N GLN A 38 5.19 -2.04 -5.03
CA GLN A 38 4.12 -1.35 -4.31
C GLN A 38 4.54 -1.07 -2.86
N ILE A 39 4.22 0.11 -2.33
CA ILE A 39 4.46 0.49 -0.93
C ILE A 39 3.20 1.15 -0.38
N PRO A 40 2.62 0.64 0.73
CA PRO A 40 2.92 -0.66 1.36
C PRO A 40 2.54 -1.83 0.46
N SER A 41 3.17 -3.00 0.67
CA SER A 41 2.83 -4.21 -0.09
C SER A 41 1.39 -4.68 0.18
N GLU A 42 0.84 -5.49 -0.71
CA GLU A 42 -0.54 -5.98 -0.57
C GLU A 42 -0.72 -6.82 0.70
N GLU A 43 0.30 -7.59 1.10
CA GLU A 43 0.28 -8.36 2.34
C GLU A 43 0.22 -7.45 3.57
N MET A 44 0.97 -6.35 3.56
CA MET A 44 0.92 -5.34 4.63
C MET A 44 -0.46 -4.67 4.72
N ILE A 45 -1.10 -4.43 3.57
CA ILE A 45 -2.47 -3.90 3.52
C ILE A 45 -3.45 -4.92 4.11
N ALA A 46 -3.33 -6.20 3.75
CA ALA A 46 -4.18 -7.26 4.28
C ALA A 46 -4.03 -7.42 5.81
N ILE A 47 -2.79 -7.38 6.32
CA ILE A 47 -2.51 -7.41 7.76
C ILE A 47 -3.14 -6.21 8.45
N ALA A 48 -2.99 -5.01 7.89
CA ALA A 48 -3.62 -3.80 8.43
C ALA A 48 -5.15 -3.93 8.53
N LYS A 49 -5.81 -4.43 7.48
CA LYS A 49 -7.26 -4.66 7.46
C LYS A 49 -7.68 -5.63 8.57
N ALA A 50 -6.97 -6.76 8.71
CA ALA A 50 -7.27 -7.75 9.74
C ALA A 50 -7.13 -7.18 11.16
N VAL A 51 -6.08 -6.37 11.41
CA VAL A 51 -5.86 -5.72 12.70
C VAL A 51 -6.97 -4.71 13.02
N ASP A 52 -7.40 -3.91 12.05
CA ASP A 52 -8.46 -2.92 12.26
C ASP A 52 -9.83 -3.57 12.48
N GLN A 53 -10.13 -4.67 11.79
CA GLN A 53 -11.32 -5.50 12.05
C GLN A 53 -11.35 -6.08 13.47
N LEU A 54 -10.22 -6.63 13.92
CA LEU A 54 -10.12 -7.17 15.28
C LEU A 54 -10.35 -6.08 16.34
N LYS A 55 -9.79 -4.88 16.16
CA LYS A 55 -10.06 -3.75 17.05
C LYS A 55 -11.55 -3.41 17.10
N GLY A 56 -12.23 -3.37 15.95
CA GLY A 56 -13.66 -3.11 15.86
C GLY A 56 -14.50 -4.11 16.68
N LEU A 57 -14.20 -5.40 16.56
CA LEU A 57 -14.90 -6.46 17.31
C LEU A 57 -14.71 -6.31 18.83
N LEU A 58 -13.49 -6.01 19.28
CA LEU A 58 -13.19 -5.81 20.70
C LEU A 58 -13.93 -4.59 21.29
N VAL A 59 -14.15 -3.54 20.50
CA VAL A 59 -14.95 -2.38 20.92
C VAL A 59 -16.42 -2.76 21.03
N GLN A 60 -16.95 -3.55 20.09
CA GLN A 60 -18.34 -4.03 20.13
C GLN A 60 -18.63 -4.92 21.35
N GLN A 61 -17.66 -5.73 21.79
CA GLN A 61 -17.83 -6.61 22.95
C GLN A 61 -17.88 -5.85 24.29
N LYS A 62 -17.32 -4.64 24.36
CA LYS A 62 -17.29 -3.82 25.58
C LYS A 62 -18.52 -2.92 25.75
N ALA A 63 -19.43 -2.89 24.78
CA ALA A 63 -20.64 -2.07 24.78
C ALA A 63 -21.81 -2.78 25.48
#